data_AF-A0A0M3AA68-F1
#
_entry.id   AF-A0A0M3AA68-F1
#
_cell.length_a   1.000
_cell.length_b   1.000
_cell.length_c   1.000
_cell.angle_alpha   90.00
_cell.angle_beta   90.00
_cell.angle_gamma   90.00
#
_symmetry.space_group_name_H-M   'P 1'
#
loop_
_entity.id
_entity.type
_entity.pdbx_description
1 polymer ?
#
loop_
_entity_poly.entity_id
_entity_poly.type
_entity_poly.pdbx_seq_one_letter_code
_entity_poly.pdbx_strand_id
1 'polypeptide(L)'
;MENKTITYKSLWVFALILSLGFIVSAAVMGYALKQFNSTKNSITVKGLAEKPIQADSARWEINLQTNHTSATIPEAYQLLDQQMKELQSFFVEHGFKAENMQFGNKSSQPYYEEVNMGEGRINREFKGYMALQSLVINSRDIKKIEQAAKDAYVLDEKGIAIEQKPEYLVSNLEEIKMSLIANATKNAYSRANEFAKVGNVHVGMMRSASQGAFYILPESGSDDDSDYGGAYDKATINKIARVVVTINYAID
;
A
#
# COMPACT_ATOMS: atom_id res chain seq x y z
N MET A 1 -64.27 50.76 11.04
CA MET A 1 -63.68 49.47 11.46
C MET A 1 -64.82 48.53 11.80
N GLU A 2 -65.29 47.78 10.81
CA GLU A 2 -66.46 46.90 10.95
C GLU A 2 -65.99 45.56 11.53
N ASN A 3 -66.32 45.32 12.80
CA ASN A 3 -65.95 44.11 13.52
C ASN A 3 -66.87 42.98 13.05
N LYS A 4 -66.44 42.21 12.04
CA LYS A 4 -67.16 41.02 11.57
C LYS A 4 -67.32 40.04 12.73
N THR A 5 -68.55 39.95 13.26
CA THR A 5 -68.89 39.04 14.35
C THR A 5 -68.71 37.60 13.91
N ILE A 6 -67.70 36.94 14.48
CA ILE A 6 -67.42 35.52 14.25
C ILE A 6 -68.65 34.73 14.72
N THR A 7 -69.39 34.16 13.75
CA THR A 7 -70.59 33.37 14.03
C THR A 7 -70.16 31.99 14.54
N TYR A 8 -70.87 31.42 15.52
CA TYR A 8 -70.55 30.08 16.08
C TYR A 8 -70.32 28.99 15.01
N LYS A 9 -71.02 29.07 13.86
CA LYS A 9 -70.84 28.17 12.71
C LYS A 9 -69.44 28.25 12.08
N SER A 10 -68.83 29.43 11.99
CA SER A 10 -67.47 29.56 11.41
C SER A 10 -66.39 29.00 12.35
N LEU A 11 -66.60 29.08 13.66
CA LEU A 11 -65.74 28.43 14.67
C LEU A 11 -65.75 26.90 14.53
N TRP A 12 -66.94 26.30 14.34
CA TRP A 12 -67.05 24.84 14.13
C TRP A 12 -66.37 24.38 12.83
N VAL A 13 -66.51 25.15 11.74
CA VAL A 13 -65.83 24.85 10.47
C VAL A 13 -64.31 24.95 10.62
N PHE A 14 -63.81 25.98 11.31
CA PHE A 14 -62.38 26.13 11.57
C PHE A 14 -61.83 24.99 12.44
N ALA A 15 -62.55 24.60 13.50
CA ALA A 15 -62.18 23.48 14.37
C ALA A 15 -62.12 22.14 13.61
N LEU A 16 -63.06 21.89 12.70
CA LEU A 16 -63.07 20.68 11.86
C LEU A 16 -61.88 20.65 10.89
N ILE A 17 -61.58 21.77 10.22
CA ILE A 17 -60.45 21.86 9.30
C ILE A 17 -59.12 21.68 10.05
N LEU A 18 -58.99 22.29 11.23
CA LEU A 18 -57.81 22.17 12.07
C LEU A 18 -57.63 20.74 12.60
N SER A 19 -58.70 20.11 13.07
CA SER A 19 -58.69 18.71 13.51
C SER A 19 -58.28 17.76 12.38
N LEU A 20 -58.82 17.96 11.17
CA LEU A 20 -58.45 17.17 10.00
C LEU A 20 -56.97 17.37 9.63
N GLY A 21 -56.47 18.61 9.70
CA GLY A 21 -55.06 18.93 9.50
C GLY A 21 -54.14 18.21 10.50
N PHE A 22 -54.52 18.16 11.78
CA PHE A 22 -53.78 17.42 12.80
C PHE A 22 -53.79 15.91 12.56
N ILE A 23 -54.92 15.34 12.15
CA ILE A 23 -55.03 13.91 11.84
C ILE A 23 -54.12 13.54 10.67
N VAL A 24 -54.14 14.33 9.59
CA VAL A 24 -53.27 14.11 8.42
C VAL A 24 -51.79 14.26 8.79
N SER A 25 -51.44 15.31 9.55
CA SER A 25 -50.06 15.52 10.01
C SER A 25 -49.56 14.37 10.89
N ALA A 26 -50.38 13.92 11.85
CA ALA A 26 -50.06 12.78 12.71
C ALA A 26 -49.91 11.47 11.91
N ALA A 27 -50.74 11.26 10.88
CA ALA A 27 -50.62 10.09 10.00
C ALA A 27 -49.33 10.11 9.18
N VAL A 28 -48.98 11.26 8.59
CA VAL A 28 -47.73 11.43 7.83
C VAL A 28 -46.51 11.24 8.74
N MET A 29 -46.55 11.82 9.94
CA MET A 29 -45.46 11.69 10.92
C MET A 29 -45.32 10.26 11.44
N GLY A 30 -46.44 9.57 11.71
CA GLY A 30 -46.45 8.16 12.10
C GLY A 30 -45.88 7.24 11.01
N TYR A 31 -46.20 7.52 9.73
CA TYR A 31 -45.62 6.81 8.60
C TYR A 31 -44.11 7.06 8.47
N ALA A 32 -43.67 8.32 8.60
CA ALA A 32 -42.26 8.67 8.56
C ALA A 32 -41.45 7.96 9.66
N LEU A 33 -41.95 7.95 10.91
CA LEU A 33 -41.29 7.28 12.03
C LEU A 33 -41.22 5.75 11.86
N LYS A 34 -42.25 5.13 11.28
CA LYS A 34 -42.24 3.69 10.97
C LYS A 34 -41.18 3.35 9.91
N GLN A 35 -41.01 4.20 8.90
CA GLN A 35 -39.96 4.02 7.89
C GLN A 35 -38.56 4.15 8.51
N PHE A 36 -38.35 5.11 9.42
CA PHE A 36 -37.09 5.28 10.15
C PHE A 36 -36.75 4.09 11.08
N ASN A 37 -37.76 3.41 11.64
CA ASN A 37 -37.53 2.24 12.50
C ASN A 37 -37.29 0.94 11.72
N SER A 38 -37.83 0.81 10.51
CA SER A 38 -37.64 -0.39 9.67
C SER A 38 -36.19 -0.49 9.16
N THR A 39 -35.44 0.62 9.14
CA THR A 39 -33.99 0.63 8.86
C THR A 39 -33.11 0.15 10.03
N LYS A 40 -33.62 -0.54 11.06
CA LYS A 40 -32.76 -1.00 12.18
C LYS A 40 -32.13 -2.37 11.98
N ASN A 41 -32.81 -3.28 11.29
CA ASN A 41 -32.29 -4.63 11.10
C ASN A 41 -31.21 -4.59 10.01
N SER A 42 -30.00 -4.97 10.37
CA SER A 42 -28.88 -5.07 9.44
C SER A 42 -27.94 -6.17 9.86
N ILE A 43 -27.16 -6.64 8.90
CA ILE A 43 -26.04 -7.54 9.17
C ILE A 43 -24.78 -6.89 8.64
N THR A 44 -23.71 -7.01 9.42
CA THR A 44 -22.39 -6.57 9.00
C THR A 44 -21.53 -7.80 8.72
N VAL A 45 -21.02 -7.90 7.50
CA VAL A 45 -20.18 -9.01 7.06
C VAL A 45 -18.82 -8.50 6.61
N LYS A 46 -17.81 -9.33 6.83
CA LYS A 46 -16.49 -9.12 6.24
C LYS A 46 -16.35 -10.01 5.01
N GLY A 47 -15.94 -9.43 3.90
CA GLY A 47 -15.54 -10.11 2.68
C GLY A 47 -14.02 -10.12 2.57
N LEU A 48 -13.45 -11.26 2.22
CA LEU A 48 -12.02 -11.41 1.95
C LEU A 48 -11.85 -11.77 0.48
N ALA A 49 -10.91 -11.13 -0.19
CA ALA A 49 -10.37 -11.62 -1.45
C ALA A 49 -8.86 -11.65 -1.40
N GLU A 50 -8.33 -12.75 -1.93
CA GLU A 50 -6.91 -12.98 -2.11
C GLU A 50 -6.66 -13.39 -3.56
N LYS A 51 -5.56 -12.93 -4.12
CA LYS A 51 -5.15 -13.27 -5.48
C LYS A 51 -3.64 -13.51 -5.49
N PRO A 52 -3.18 -14.69 -5.94
CA PRO A 52 -1.77 -14.88 -6.19
C PRO A 52 -1.36 -13.98 -7.36
N ILE A 53 -0.29 -13.22 -7.16
CA ILE A 53 0.27 -12.31 -8.15
C ILE A 53 1.78 -12.52 -8.22
N GLN A 54 2.36 -12.19 -9.37
CA GLN A 54 3.80 -12.24 -9.58
C GLN A 54 4.30 -10.82 -9.81
N ALA A 55 5.47 -10.51 -9.25
CA ALA A 55 6.21 -9.32 -9.66
C ALA A 55 6.43 -9.35 -11.18
N ASP A 56 6.41 -8.18 -11.81
CA ASP A 56 6.61 -8.00 -13.25
C ASP A 56 7.80 -7.09 -13.57
N SER A 57 8.36 -6.49 -12.53
CA SER A 57 9.46 -5.55 -12.61
C SER A 57 10.38 -5.75 -11.41
N ALA A 58 11.65 -5.48 -11.62
CA ALA A 58 12.64 -5.50 -10.58
C ALA A 58 13.48 -4.22 -10.63
N ARG A 59 13.77 -3.70 -9.44
CA ARG A 59 14.60 -2.53 -9.23
C ARG A 59 15.74 -2.92 -8.32
N TRP A 60 16.97 -2.69 -8.74
CA TRP A 60 18.15 -2.90 -7.91
C TRP A 60 18.89 -1.59 -7.75
N GLU A 61 18.93 -1.10 -6.51
CA GLU A 61 19.67 0.10 -6.14
C GLU A 61 20.92 -0.31 -5.38
N ILE A 62 22.07 -0.05 -6.00
CA ILE A 62 23.38 -0.43 -5.51
C ILE A 62 24.11 0.84 -5.11
N ASN A 63 24.52 0.91 -3.85
CA ASN A 63 25.30 2.03 -3.34
C ASN A 63 26.75 1.63 -3.32
N LEU A 64 27.50 2.08 -4.34
CA LEU A 64 28.92 1.80 -4.44
C LEU A 64 29.69 2.80 -3.60
N GLN A 65 30.62 2.29 -2.80
CA GLN A 65 31.62 3.07 -2.07
C GLN A 65 33.00 2.56 -2.47
N THR A 66 33.98 3.46 -2.59
CA THR A 66 35.35 3.08 -2.93
C THR A 66 35.92 2.07 -1.95
N ASN A 67 36.60 1.04 -2.45
CA ASN A 67 37.18 -0.04 -1.61
C ASN A 67 38.31 0.45 -0.69
N HIS A 68 38.99 1.53 -1.06
CA HIS A 68 40.07 2.14 -0.30
C HIS A 68 39.86 3.65 -0.15
N THR A 69 40.53 4.24 0.84
CA THR A 69 40.62 5.69 0.99
C THR A 69 41.66 6.25 0.03
N SER A 70 41.38 7.42 -0.53
CA SER A 70 42.36 8.18 -1.33
C SER A 70 42.83 9.43 -0.59
N ALA A 71 44.04 9.90 -0.88
CA ALA A 71 44.59 11.09 -0.25
C ALA A 71 43.81 12.36 -0.66
N THR A 72 43.29 12.39 -1.88
CA THR A 72 42.54 13.52 -2.43
C THR A 72 41.17 13.12 -2.98
N ILE A 73 40.22 14.08 -3.03
CA ILE A 73 38.88 13.86 -3.60
C ILE A 73 38.93 13.48 -5.10
N PRO A 74 39.75 14.12 -5.95
CA PRO A 74 39.83 13.75 -7.36
C PRO A 74 40.31 12.30 -7.58
N GLU A 75 41.28 11.83 -6.80
CA GLU A 75 41.74 10.43 -6.84
C GLU A 75 40.62 9.46 -6.42
N ALA A 76 39.86 9.80 -5.37
CA ALA A 76 38.71 8.99 -4.94
C ALA A 76 37.65 8.89 -6.05
N TYR A 77 37.39 9.98 -6.78
CA TYR A 77 36.47 9.95 -7.92
C TYR A 77 36.99 9.17 -9.12
N GLN A 78 38.30 9.20 -9.39
CA GLN A 78 38.89 8.37 -10.44
C GLN A 78 38.78 6.87 -10.13
N LEU A 79 39.04 6.48 -8.87
CA LEU A 79 38.86 5.11 -8.41
C LEU A 79 37.39 4.68 -8.51
N LEU A 80 36.47 5.51 -8.06
CA LEU A 80 35.03 5.27 -8.18
C LEU A 80 34.61 5.08 -9.65
N ASP A 81 35.12 5.89 -10.57
CA ASP A 81 34.83 5.76 -12.01
C ASP A 81 35.35 4.45 -12.61
N GLN A 82 36.48 3.94 -12.13
CA GLN A 82 37.00 2.63 -12.55
C GLN A 82 36.10 1.51 -12.05
N GLN A 83 35.77 1.49 -10.76
CA GLN A 83 34.88 0.49 -10.16
C GLN A 83 33.47 0.54 -10.76
N MET A 84 32.95 1.73 -11.05
CA MET A 84 31.64 1.90 -11.68
C MET A 84 31.62 1.36 -13.12
N LYS A 85 32.72 1.49 -13.88
CA LYS A 85 32.84 0.87 -15.21
C LYS A 85 32.86 -0.65 -15.14
N GLU A 86 33.52 -1.22 -14.14
CA GLU A 86 33.52 -2.68 -13.92
C GLU A 86 32.12 -3.19 -13.55
N LEU A 87 31.43 -2.47 -12.65
CA LEU A 87 30.05 -2.75 -12.27
C LEU A 87 29.11 -2.68 -13.49
N GLN A 88 29.24 -1.62 -14.29
CA GLN A 88 28.47 -1.47 -15.53
C GLN A 88 28.74 -2.62 -16.50
N SER A 89 30.01 -3.00 -16.68
CA SER A 89 30.39 -4.09 -17.59
C SER A 89 29.78 -5.42 -17.16
N PHE A 90 29.79 -5.72 -15.86
CA PHE A 90 29.14 -6.91 -15.30
C PHE A 90 27.64 -6.96 -15.65
N PHE A 91 26.90 -5.86 -15.49
CA PHE A 91 25.49 -5.85 -15.86
C PHE A 91 25.28 -5.92 -17.37
N VAL A 92 26.15 -5.31 -18.17
CA VAL A 92 26.07 -5.45 -19.64
C VAL A 92 26.31 -6.90 -20.09
N GLU A 93 27.26 -7.60 -19.47
CA GLU A 93 27.53 -9.03 -19.71
C GLU A 93 26.31 -9.91 -19.35
N HIS A 94 25.56 -9.54 -18.32
CA HIS A 94 24.29 -10.18 -17.95
C HIS A 94 23.10 -9.75 -18.84
N GLY A 95 23.35 -8.97 -19.89
CA GLY A 95 22.37 -8.60 -20.90
C GLY A 95 21.47 -7.43 -20.50
N PHE A 96 21.89 -6.60 -19.55
CA PHE A 96 21.26 -5.32 -19.25
C PHE A 96 21.79 -4.23 -20.19
N LYS A 97 20.90 -3.38 -20.71
CA LYS A 97 21.29 -2.24 -21.53
C LYS A 97 21.78 -1.10 -20.64
N ALA A 98 22.83 -0.40 -21.06
CA ALA A 98 23.33 0.79 -20.37
C ALA A 98 22.25 1.89 -20.20
N GLU A 99 21.29 1.95 -21.12
CA GLU A 99 20.15 2.88 -21.07
C GLU A 99 19.23 2.66 -19.87
N ASN A 100 19.18 1.43 -19.33
CA ASN A 100 18.35 1.08 -18.17
C ASN A 100 19.06 1.30 -16.84
N MET A 101 20.30 1.81 -16.88
CA MET A 101 21.16 2.08 -15.74
C MET A 101 21.15 3.58 -15.46
N GLN A 102 20.70 3.97 -14.27
CA GLN A 102 20.66 5.35 -13.84
C GLN A 102 21.70 5.58 -12.77
N PHE A 103 22.62 6.49 -13.04
CA PHE A 103 23.67 6.86 -12.10
C PHE A 103 23.20 8.01 -11.22
N GLY A 104 23.38 7.85 -9.91
CA GLY A 104 23.21 8.92 -8.95
C GLY A 104 24.33 9.94 -8.99
N ASN A 105 24.19 10.97 -8.17
CA ASN A 105 25.23 11.98 -7.98
C ASN A 105 26.42 11.37 -7.24
N LYS A 106 27.63 11.78 -7.65
CA LYS A 106 28.84 11.46 -6.91
C LYS A 106 28.90 12.29 -5.63
N SER A 107 29.32 11.66 -4.55
CA SER A 107 29.64 12.34 -3.29
C SER A 107 30.96 11.82 -2.73
N SER A 108 31.61 12.63 -1.90
CA SER A 108 32.84 12.25 -1.21
C SER A 108 32.69 12.53 0.28
N GLN A 109 33.15 11.61 1.11
CA GLN A 109 33.18 11.78 2.56
C GLN A 109 34.58 11.50 3.12
N PRO A 110 35.05 12.28 4.10
CA PRO A 110 36.27 11.97 4.82
C PRO A 110 36.06 10.70 5.66
N TYR A 111 37.03 9.79 5.63
CA TYR A 111 37.04 8.56 6.42
C TYR A 111 38.01 8.69 7.59
N TYR A 112 37.54 8.31 8.77
CA TYR A 112 38.29 8.33 10.00
C TYR A 112 38.27 6.95 10.62
N GLU A 113 39.42 6.49 11.09
CA GLU A 113 39.54 5.23 11.83
C GLU A 113 39.66 5.53 13.33
N GLU A 114 38.96 4.77 14.15
CA GLU A 114 39.05 4.88 15.60
C GLU A 114 40.26 4.10 16.10
N VAL A 115 41.26 4.81 16.61
CA VAL A 115 42.48 4.24 17.15
C VAL A 115 42.37 4.26 18.68
N ASN A 116 42.38 3.07 19.28
CA ASN A 116 42.37 2.93 20.73
C ASN A 116 43.77 3.24 21.27
N MET A 117 43.90 4.32 22.03
CA MET A 117 45.17 4.74 22.62
C MET A 117 45.44 4.11 24.00
N GLY A 118 44.57 3.23 24.48
CA GLY A 118 44.60 2.71 25.85
C GLY A 118 43.89 3.64 26.85
N GLU A 119 43.65 3.14 28.08
CA GLU A 119 42.95 3.86 29.16
C GLU A 119 41.53 4.37 28.82
N GLY A 120 40.83 3.71 27.89
CA GLY A 120 39.47 4.10 27.48
C GLY A 120 39.42 5.39 26.64
N ARG A 121 40.57 5.86 26.13
CA ARG A 121 40.65 7.00 25.20
C ARG A 121 40.62 6.52 23.76
N ILE A 122 39.62 6.99 23.02
CA ILE A 122 39.44 6.77 21.59
C ILE A 122 39.87 8.05 20.86
N ASN A 123 40.80 7.94 19.91
CA ASN A 123 41.15 9.03 19.00
C ASN A 123 40.69 8.70 17.59
N ARG A 124 40.35 9.73 16.79
CA ARG A 124 39.96 9.57 15.38
C ARG A 124 41.09 10.02 14.48
N GLU A 125 41.68 9.08 13.75
CA GLU A 125 42.73 9.37 12.78
C GLU A 125 42.14 9.50 11.39
N PHE A 126 42.44 10.60 10.70
CA PHE A 126 42.01 10.80 9.32
C PHE A 126 42.79 9.87 8.38
N LYS A 127 42.08 9.07 7.58
CA LYS A 127 42.68 8.08 6.67
C LYS A 127 42.51 8.42 5.19
N GLY A 128 41.77 9.48 4.86
CA GLY A 128 41.57 9.95 3.50
C GLY A 128 40.10 10.16 3.15
N TYR A 129 39.80 10.20 1.86
CA TYR A 129 38.46 10.39 1.32
C TYR A 129 37.95 9.09 0.69
N MET A 130 36.65 8.83 0.85
CA MET A 130 35.94 7.79 0.14
C MET A 130 34.89 8.44 -0.74
N ALA A 131 34.75 7.94 -1.97
CA ALA A 131 33.73 8.39 -2.89
C ALA A 131 32.57 7.40 -2.93
N LEU A 132 31.37 7.92 -3.13
CA LEU A 132 30.14 7.14 -3.20
C LEU A 132 29.34 7.56 -4.42
N GLN A 133 28.69 6.58 -5.04
CA GLN A 133 27.72 6.82 -6.09
C GLN A 133 26.73 5.66 -6.14
N SER A 134 25.45 6.00 -6.25
CA SER A 134 24.41 5.00 -6.44
C SER A 134 24.24 4.65 -7.91
N LEU A 135 23.90 3.38 -8.16
CA LEU A 135 23.47 2.88 -9.46
C LEU A 135 22.10 2.23 -9.29
N VAL A 136 21.12 2.70 -10.05
CA VAL A 136 19.76 2.14 -10.08
C VAL A 136 19.54 1.43 -11.39
N ILE A 137 19.18 0.15 -11.31
CA ILE A 137 18.88 -0.70 -12.46
C ILE A 137 17.42 -1.10 -12.40
N ASN A 138 16.69 -0.81 -13.48
CA ASN A 138 15.30 -1.23 -13.63
C ASN A 138 15.21 -2.26 -14.75
N SER A 139 14.53 -3.38 -14.49
CA SER A 139 14.33 -4.45 -15.47
C SER A 139 12.93 -5.01 -15.38
N ARG A 140 12.36 -5.38 -16.54
CA ARG A 140 11.14 -6.20 -16.62
C ARG A 140 11.43 -7.69 -16.70
N ASP A 141 12.70 -8.05 -16.89
CA ASP A 141 13.15 -9.43 -16.93
C ASP A 141 13.69 -9.82 -15.55
N ILE A 142 12.81 -10.45 -14.75
CA ILE A 142 13.09 -10.87 -13.38
C ILE A 142 14.13 -11.99 -13.34
N LYS A 143 14.13 -12.89 -14.33
CA LYS A 143 15.08 -14.00 -14.35
C LYS A 143 16.51 -13.50 -14.53
N LYS A 144 16.71 -12.48 -15.39
CA LYS A 144 18.02 -11.85 -15.56
C LYS A 144 18.53 -11.21 -14.29
N ILE A 145 17.67 -10.52 -13.53
CA ILE A 145 18.11 -9.88 -12.29
C ILE A 145 18.38 -10.89 -11.18
N GLU A 146 17.60 -11.97 -11.10
CA GLU A 146 17.89 -13.06 -10.18
C GLU A 146 19.23 -13.72 -10.47
N GLN A 147 19.55 -13.93 -11.76
CA GLN A 147 20.83 -14.49 -12.16
C GLN A 147 21.98 -13.54 -11.83
N ALA A 148 21.86 -12.25 -12.19
CA ALA A 148 22.87 -11.25 -11.85
C ALA A 148 23.06 -11.09 -10.33
N ALA A 149 21.99 -11.22 -9.53
CA ALA A 149 22.08 -11.22 -8.08
C ALA A 149 22.78 -12.47 -7.52
N LYS A 150 22.60 -13.63 -8.14
CA LYS A 150 23.34 -14.85 -7.78
C LYS A 150 24.82 -14.78 -8.16
N ASP A 151 25.14 -14.14 -9.27
CA ASP A 151 26.51 -13.99 -9.78
C ASP A 151 27.22 -12.75 -9.21
N ALA A 152 26.54 -11.98 -8.35
CA ALA A 152 27.08 -10.77 -7.74
C ALA A 152 28.34 -11.01 -6.90
N TYR A 153 28.55 -12.22 -6.37
CA TYR A 153 29.77 -12.58 -5.64
C TYR A 153 31.05 -12.41 -6.48
N VAL A 154 30.95 -12.46 -7.82
CA VAL A 154 32.09 -12.23 -8.72
C VAL A 154 32.59 -10.78 -8.65
N LEU A 155 31.72 -9.85 -8.24
CA LEU A 155 32.10 -8.46 -8.00
C LEU A 155 32.85 -8.30 -6.68
N ASP A 156 32.54 -9.12 -5.67
CA ASP A 156 33.28 -9.14 -4.41
C ASP A 156 34.76 -9.53 -4.65
N GLU A 157 35.02 -10.47 -5.57
CA GLU A 157 36.40 -10.83 -5.98
C GLU A 157 37.17 -9.67 -6.61
N LYS A 158 36.46 -8.70 -7.19
CA LYS A 158 37.02 -7.45 -7.76
C LYS A 158 37.06 -6.31 -6.74
N GLY A 159 36.73 -6.58 -5.47
CA GLY A 159 36.69 -5.58 -4.41
C GLY A 159 35.48 -4.66 -4.47
N ILE A 160 34.41 -5.04 -5.17
CA ILE A 160 33.14 -4.33 -5.25
C ILE A 160 32.10 -5.12 -4.45
N ALA A 161 31.95 -4.77 -3.17
CA ALA A 161 30.98 -5.43 -2.29
C ALA A 161 29.56 -4.90 -2.54
N ILE A 162 28.61 -5.80 -2.85
CA ILE A 162 27.20 -5.45 -3.00
C ILE A 162 26.37 -6.13 -1.91
N GLU A 163 25.93 -5.34 -0.95
CA GLU A 163 25.05 -5.84 0.13
C GLU A 163 23.57 -5.73 -0.23
N GLN A 164 23.22 -4.80 -1.12
CA GLN A 164 21.84 -4.51 -1.46
C GLN A 164 21.26 -5.61 -2.35
N LYS A 165 20.02 -6.01 -2.07
CA LYS A 165 19.28 -7.00 -2.87
C LYS A 165 18.32 -6.31 -3.85
N PRO A 166 18.00 -6.93 -4.99
CA PRO A 166 16.96 -6.41 -5.86
C PRO A 166 15.59 -6.40 -5.17
N GLU A 167 14.83 -5.33 -5.39
CA GLU A 167 13.42 -5.20 -5.04
C GLU A 167 12.53 -5.68 -6.20
N TYR A 168 11.57 -6.54 -5.93
CA TYR A 168 10.60 -7.05 -6.90
C TYR A 168 9.26 -6.33 -6.76
N LEU A 169 8.84 -5.69 -7.84
CA LEU A 169 7.71 -4.78 -7.90
C LEU A 169 6.62 -5.28 -8.85
N VAL A 170 5.40 -4.81 -8.61
CA VAL A 170 4.20 -5.11 -9.40
C VAL A 170 3.73 -3.81 -10.03
N SER A 171 3.66 -3.73 -11.35
CA SER A 171 3.28 -2.52 -12.07
C SER A 171 1.76 -2.35 -12.21
N ASN A 172 1.01 -3.46 -12.28
CA ASN A 172 -0.44 -3.46 -12.51
C ASN A 172 -1.30 -3.45 -11.22
N LEU A 173 -0.84 -2.74 -10.19
CA LEU A 173 -1.50 -2.71 -8.87
C LEU A 173 -2.95 -2.26 -8.93
N GLU A 174 -3.29 -1.28 -9.77
CA GLU A 174 -4.64 -0.72 -9.80
C GLU A 174 -5.67 -1.72 -10.33
N GLU A 175 -5.32 -2.46 -11.38
CA GLU A 175 -6.19 -3.51 -11.93
C GLU A 175 -6.41 -4.65 -10.92
N ILE A 176 -5.34 -5.03 -10.21
CA ILE A 176 -5.40 -6.04 -9.14
C ILE A 176 -6.33 -5.54 -8.01
N LYS A 177 -6.19 -4.29 -7.59
CA LYS A 177 -7.04 -3.68 -6.55
C LYS A 177 -8.52 -3.71 -6.94
N MET A 178 -8.86 -3.29 -8.17
CA MET A 178 -10.25 -3.30 -8.65
C MET A 178 -10.84 -4.72 -8.67
N SER A 179 -10.07 -5.69 -9.18
CA SER A 179 -10.46 -7.11 -9.19
C SER A 179 -10.69 -7.65 -7.77
N LEU A 180 -9.81 -7.31 -6.82
CA LEU A 180 -9.91 -7.73 -5.43
C LEU A 180 -11.12 -7.13 -4.71
N ILE A 181 -11.41 -5.84 -4.91
CA ILE A 181 -12.61 -5.20 -4.32
C ILE A 181 -13.87 -5.91 -4.79
N ALA A 182 -13.99 -6.18 -6.10
CA ALA A 182 -15.14 -6.87 -6.68
C ALA A 182 -15.30 -8.28 -6.07
N ASN A 183 -14.22 -9.03 -5.98
CA ASN A 183 -14.22 -10.38 -5.40
C ASN A 183 -14.54 -10.37 -3.90
N ALA A 184 -13.98 -9.41 -3.14
CA ALA A 184 -14.22 -9.29 -1.71
C ALA A 184 -15.67 -8.89 -1.43
N THR A 185 -16.24 -8.01 -2.25
CA THR A 185 -17.65 -7.61 -2.19
C THR A 185 -18.58 -8.77 -2.49
N LYS A 186 -18.28 -9.56 -3.52
CA LYS A 186 -19.03 -10.79 -3.84
C LYS A 186 -18.95 -11.82 -2.72
N ASN A 187 -17.77 -11.96 -2.11
CA ASN A 187 -17.56 -12.84 -0.98
C ASN A 187 -18.35 -12.40 0.26
N ALA A 188 -18.35 -11.09 0.58
CA ALA A 188 -19.20 -10.51 1.62
C ALA A 188 -20.69 -10.79 1.38
N TYR A 189 -21.18 -10.55 0.16
CA TYR A 189 -22.58 -10.83 -0.19
C TYR A 189 -22.95 -12.31 -0.02
N SER A 190 -22.08 -13.22 -0.43
CA SER A 190 -22.29 -14.66 -0.27
C SER A 190 -22.38 -15.06 1.21
N ARG A 191 -21.48 -14.51 2.04
CA ARG A 191 -21.53 -14.70 3.51
C ARG A 191 -22.80 -14.14 4.12
N ALA A 192 -23.26 -12.99 3.63
CA ALA A 192 -24.49 -12.39 4.13
C ALA A 192 -25.71 -13.27 3.86
N ASN A 193 -25.78 -13.86 2.67
CA ASN A 193 -26.84 -14.82 2.34
C ASN A 193 -26.80 -16.07 3.23
N GLU A 194 -25.63 -16.58 3.59
CA GLU A 194 -25.53 -17.71 4.54
C GLU A 194 -26.04 -17.34 5.94
N PHE A 195 -25.70 -16.16 6.46
CA PHE A 195 -26.25 -15.71 7.74
C PHE A 195 -27.77 -15.53 7.68
N ALA A 196 -28.28 -15.00 6.58
CA ALA A 196 -29.70 -14.75 6.40
C ALA A 196 -30.51 -16.06 6.36
N LYS A 197 -30.00 -17.10 5.68
CA LYS A 197 -30.60 -18.44 5.67
C LYS A 197 -30.76 -19.03 7.07
N VAL A 198 -29.71 -18.96 7.89
CA VAL A 198 -29.73 -19.48 9.27
C VAL A 198 -30.63 -18.64 10.17
N GLY A 199 -30.66 -17.32 9.96
CA GLY A 199 -31.51 -16.39 10.70
C GLY A 199 -32.98 -16.36 10.26
N ASN A 200 -33.35 -17.09 9.21
CA ASN A 200 -34.67 -17.05 8.57
C ASN A 200 -35.10 -15.61 8.19
N VAL A 201 -34.15 -14.83 7.68
CA VAL A 201 -34.31 -13.45 7.18
C VAL A 201 -33.80 -13.35 5.74
N HIS A 202 -34.10 -12.27 5.03
CA HIS A 202 -33.65 -12.02 3.67
C HIS A 202 -32.63 -10.88 3.63
N VAL A 203 -31.57 -11.03 2.83
CA VAL A 203 -30.59 -9.94 2.61
C VAL A 203 -31.21 -8.91 1.67
N GLY A 204 -31.35 -7.69 2.17
CA GLY A 204 -31.83 -6.52 1.43
C GLY A 204 -30.69 -5.72 0.80
N MET A 205 -30.95 -4.43 0.55
CA MET A 205 -29.99 -3.52 -0.09
C MET A 205 -28.75 -3.28 0.77
N MET A 206 -27.61 -3.04 0.11
CA MET A 206 -26.40 -2.57 0.76
C MET A 206 -26.64 -1.18 1.36
N ARG A 207 -26.35 -1.01 2.65
CA ARG A 207 -26.50 0.27 3.37
C ARG A 207 -25.20 1.05 3.44
N SER A 208 -24.10 0.35 3.68
CA SER A 208 -22.76 0.94 3.70
C SER A 208 -21.71 -0.10 3.37
N ALA A 209 -20.57 0.37 2.86
CA ALA A 209 -19.39 -0.42 2.63
C ALA A 209 -18.16 0.37 3.10
N SER A 210 -17.22 -0.35 3.71
CA SER A 210 -15.93 0.17 4.12
C SER A 210 -14.85 -0.79 3.64
N GLN A 211 -13.79 -0.24 3.08
CA GLN A 211 -12.68 -1.00 2.55
C GLN A 211 -11.49 -0.88 3.50
N GLY A 212 -10.88 -2.02 3.83
CA GLY A 212 -9.61 -2.06 4.56
C GLY A 212 -8.41 -1.74 3.68
N ALA A 213 -7.22 -1.77 4.29
CA ALA A 213 -5.97 -1.62 3.55
C ALA A 213 -5.77 -2.78 2.57
N PHE A 214 -5.02 -2.49 1.50
CA PHE A 214 -4.50 -3.53 0.61
C PHE A 214 -3.19 -4.05 1.17
N TYR A 215 -3.02 -5.36 1.11
CA TYR A 215 -1.80 -6.05 1.51
C TYR A 215 -1.23 -6.78 0.30
N ILE A 216 0.08 -6.73 0.14
CA ILE A 216 0.84 -7.53 -0.81
C ILE A 216 1.89 -8.25 0.00
N LEU A 217 1.68 -9.54 0.18
CA LEU A 217 2.39 -10.39 1.11
C LEU A 217 3.25 -11.38 0.33
N PRO A 218 4.31 -11.93 0.94
CA PRO A 218 5.01 -13.07 0.36
C PRO A 218 4.06 -14.27 0.23
N GLU A 219 4.28 -15.14 -0.77
CA GLU A 219 3.48 -16.34 -1.00
C GLU A 219 3.43 -17.30 0.21
N SER A 220 4.48 -17.29 1.05
CA SER A 220 4.55 -18.06 2.30
C SER A 220 3.60 -17.57 3.40
N GLY A 221 2.90 -16.45 3.21
CA GLY A 221 1.85 -15.98 4.12
C GLY A 221 2.32 -15.36 5.43
N SER A 222 3.56 -14.87 5.50
CA SER A 222 4.05 -14.18 6.70
C SER A 222 3.59 -12.72 6.73
N ASP A 223 2.69 -12.42 7.66
CA ASP A 223 2.39 -11.07 8.13
C ASP A 223 3.55 -10.65 9.08
N ASP A 224 4.68 -10.21 8.53
CA ASP A 224 5.61 -9.41 9.34
C ASP A 224 4.94 -8.05 9.52
N ASP A 225 4.38 -7.85 10.71
CA ASP A 225 3.65 -6.66 11.16
C ASP A 225 4.43 -5.39 10.77
N SER A 226 3.99 -4.72 9.71
CA SER A 226 4.42 -3.36 9.43
C SER A 226 3.24 -2.50 8.98
N ASP A 227 3.00 -1.53 9.86
CA ASP A 227 2.34 -0.25 9.71
C ASP A 227 0.87 -0.13 9.30
N TYR A 228 0.28 0.82 10.02
CA TYR A 228 -1.02 1.45 9.83
C TYR A 228 -1.13 2.01 8.40
N GLY A 229 -1.50 1.16 7.44
CA GLY A 229 -1.53 1.50 6.02
C GLY A 229 -1.51 0.31 5.04
N GLY A 230 -1.17 -0.89 5.53
CA GLY A 230 -1.00 -2.11 4.71
C GLY A 230 0.47 -2.44 4.48
N ALA A 231 0.75 -3.70 4.11
CA ALA A 231 2.10 -4.19 3.87
C ALA A 231 2.37 -4.37 2.36
N TYR A 232 3.58 -4.06 1.91
CA TYR A 232 4.04 -4.32 0.54
C TYR A 232 5.38 -5.03 0.56
N ASP A 233 5.35 -6.36 0.39
CA ASP A 233 6.56 -7.15 0.21
C ASP A 233 7.26 -6.76 -1.09
N LYS A 234 8.57 -6.54 -1.00
CA LYS A 234 9.47 -6.29 -2.13
C LYS A 234 10.53 -7.38 -2.29
N ALA A 235 10.62 -8.33 -1.36
CA ALA A 235 11.69 -9.30 -1.33
C ALA A 235 11.41 -10.53 -2.19
N THR A 236 10.15 -10.96 -2.32
CA THR A 236 9.79 -12.16 -3.09
C THR A 236 9.26 -11.84 -4.47
N ILE A 237 9.30 -12.81 -5.39
CA ILE A 237 8.72 -12.66 -6.73
C ILE A 237 7.25 -13.04 -6.72
N ASN A 238 6.93 -14.20 -6.13
CA ASN A 238 5.56 -14.65 -5.94
C ASN A 238 4.99 -14.02 -4.67
N LYS A 239 3.80 -13.45 -4.80
CA LYS A 239 3.14 -12.66 -3.77
C LYS A 239 1.65 -12.99 -3.72
N ILE A 240 1.01 -12.63 -2.62
CA ILE A 240 -0.44 -12.71 -2.46
C ILE A 240 -0.95 -11.29 -2.21
N ALA A 241 -1.82 -10.81 -3.10
CA ALA A 241 -2.53 -9.57 -2.88
C ALA A 241 -3.85 -9.84 -2.16
N ARG A 242 -4.10 -9.11 -1.07
CA ARG A 242 -5.22 -9.34 -0.15
C ARG A 242 -5.95 -8.03 0.15
N VAL A 243 -7.28 -8.11 0.19
CA VAL A 243 -8.13 -7.01 0.68
C VAL A 243 -9.28 -7.56 1.52
N VAL A 244 -9.63 -6.82 2.57
CA VAL A 244 -10.81 -7.08 3.38
C VAL A 244 -11.78 -5.91 3.19
N VAL A 245 -13.03 -6.23 2.88
CA VAL A 245 -14.14 -5.26 2.86
C VAL A 245 -15.10 -5.57 4.00
N THR A 246 -15.68 -4.54 4.59
CA THR A 246 -16.74 -4.66 5.59
C THR A 246 -17.98 -4.03 5.00
N ILE A 247 -19.06 -4.82 4.86
CA ILE A 247 -20.30 -4.37 4.24
C ILE A 247 -21.45 -4.56 5.21
N ASN A 248 -22.29 -3.54 5.32
CA ASN A 248 -23.54 -3.59 6.06
C ASN A 248 -24.71 -3.73 5.06
N TYR A 249 -25.50 -4.79 5.22
CA TYR A 249 -26.70 -5.04 4.45
C TYR A 249 -27.94 -4.84 5.33
N ALA A 250 -29.01 -4.30 4.75
CA ALA A 250 -30.34 -4.40 5.34
C ALA A 250 -30.76 -5.87 5.41
N ILE A 251 -31.60 -6.22 6.39
CA ILE A 251 -32.29 -7.52 6.43
C ILE A 251 -33.76 -7.36 6.79
N ASP A 252 -34.58 -8.21 6.21
CA ASP A 252 -36.05 -8.25 6.35
C ASP A 252 -36.56 -9.66 6.73
#